data_AF-A0A0Q9IUV5-F1
#
_entry.id   AF-A0A0Q9IUV5-F1
#
_cell.length_a   1.000
_cell.length_b   1.000
_cell.length_c   1.000
_cell.angle_alpha   90.00
_cell.angle_beta   90.00
_cell.angle_gamma   90.00
#
_symmetry.space_group_name_H-M   'P 1'
#
loop_
_entity.id
_entity.type
_entity.pdbx_description
1 polymer ?
#
loop_
_entity_poly.entity_id
_entity_poly.type
_entity_poly.pdbx_seq_one_letter_code
_entity_poly.pdbx_strand_id
1 'polypeptide(L)'
;MARPASGSAEASNLILSATVAALLRGLVQKQVLRADDVRELYETALLLLEQQQGELPGERAAFEAARAAIEQGLLRMQAGGGEVR
;
A
#
# COMPACT_ATOMS: atom_id res chain seq x y z
N MET A 1 -32.86 -4.39 12.71
CA MET A 1 -31.68 -4.53 11.82
C MET A 1 -31.20 -3.14 11.45
N ALA A 2 -30.03 -2.72 11.92
CA ALA A 2 -29.40 -1.47 11.53
C ALA A 2 -27.90 -1.72 11.34
N ARG A 3 -27.45 -1.67 10.09
CA ARG A 3 -26.05 -1.50 9.72
C ARG A 3 -26.06 -0.42 8.64
N PRO A 4 -25.51 0.77 8.94
CA PRO A 4 -24.27 1.14 8.27
C PRO A 4 -23.39 2.09 9.10
N ALA A 5 -22.23 1.62 9.56
CA ALA A 5 -21.14 2.48 10.03
C ALA A 5 -19.81 2.20 9.29
N SER A 6 -19.67 0.99 8.73
CA SER A 6 -18.41 0.51 8.16
C SER A 6 -18.00 1.23 6.87
N GLY A 7 -18.95 1.56 5.99
CA GLY A 7 -18.65 2.12 4.66
C GLY A 7 -17.96 3.48 4.66
N SER A 8 -18.19 4.33 5.68
CA SER A 8 -17.55 5.66 5.74
C SER A 8 -16.10 5.58 6.18
N ALA A 9 -15.77 4.69 7.12
CA ALA A 9 -14.40 4.51 7.62
C ALA A 9 -13.55 3.79 6.57
N GLU A 10 -14.11 2.75 5.94
CA GLU A 10 -13.46 2.01 4.84
C GLU A 10 -13.17 2.91 3.63
N ALA A 11 -14.14 3.72 3.21
CA ALA A 11 -13.95 4.70 2.13
C ALA A 11 -12.91 5.76 2.48
N SER A 12 -12.92 6.25 3.72
CA SER A 12 -11.92 7.22 4.19
C SER A 12 -10.52 6.63 4.18
N ASN A 13 -10.37 5.38 4.65
CA ASN A 13 -9.09 4.68 4.66
C ASN A 13 -8.59 4.44 3.23
N LEU A 14 -9.47 4.01 2.31
CA LEU A 14 -9.13 3.84 0.91
C LEU A 14 -8.68 5.15 0.24
N ILE A 15 -9.39 6.26 0.47
CA ILE A 15 -9.02 7.59 -0.05
C ILE A 15 -7.65 8.01 0.48
N LEU A 16 -7.39 7.78 1.77
CA LEU A 16 -6.14 8.14 2.42
C LEU A 16 -4.97 7.30 1.87
N SER A 17 -5.15 5.98 1.73
CA SER A 17 -4.17 5.09 1.09
C SER A 17 -3.91 5.45 -0.37
N ALA A 18 -4.95 5.77 -1.15
CA ALA A 18 -4.81 6.20 -2.54
C ALA A 18 -4.05 7.54 -2.67
N THR A 19 -4.32 8.48 -1.76
CA THR A 19 -3.65 9.78 -1.72
C THR A 19 -2.17 9.62 -1.38
N VAL A 20 -1.85 8.80 -0.36
CA VAL A 20 -0.46 8.50 0.01
C VAL A 20 0.28 7.83 -1.15
N ALA A 21 -0.33 6.83 -1.80
CA ALA A 21 0.28 6.15 -2.95
C ALA A 21 0.57 7.12 -4.11
N ALA A 22 -0.35 8.06 -4.39
CA ALA A 22 -0.16 9.09 -5.42
C ALA A 22 0.97 10.07 -5.07
N LEU A 23 1.06 10.50 -3.80
CA LEU A 23 2.12 11.39 -3.32
C LEU A 23 3.50 10.73 -3.41
N LEU A 24 3.62 9.47 -2.95
CA LEU A 24 4.86 8.72 -3.03
C LEU A 24 5.32 8.59 -4.49
N ARG A 25 4.42 8.23 -5.41
CA ARG A 25 4.74 8.19 -6.84
C ARG A 25 5.24 9.54 -7.36
N GLY A 26 4.63 10.65 -6.94
CA GLY A 26 5.08 12.00 -7.30
C GLY A 26 6.48 12.32 -6.77
N LEU A 27 6.83 11.86 -5.57
CA LEU A 27 8.16 12.05 -4.97
C LEU A 27 9.24 11.23 -5.70
N VAL A 28 8.92 10.00 -6.14
CA VAL A 28 9.80 9.19 -6.99
C VAL A 28 10.06 9.86 -8.32
N GLN A 29 9.01 10.33 -8.99
CA GLN A 29 9.12 11.00 -10.31
C GLN A 29 9.97 12.27 -10.24
N LYS A 30 9.94 12.96 -9.10
CA LYS A 30 10.77 14.15 -8.85
C LYS A 30 12.19 13.81 -8.35
N GLN A 31 12.54 12.52 -8.29
CA GLN A 31 13.80 12.02 -7.74
C GLN A 31 14.11 12.50 -6.31
N VAL A 32 13.07 12.82 -5.55
CA VAL A 32 13.18 13.13 -4.11
C VAL A 32 13.38 11.85 -3.31
N LEU A 33 12.77 10.75 -3.76
CA LEU A 33 12.98 9.40 -3.24
C LEU A 33 13.75 8.56 -4.25
N ARG A 34 14.75 7.82 -3.78
CA ARG A 34 15.49 6.81 -4.54
C ARG A 34 14.66 5.53 -4.61
N ALA A 35 15.02 4.65 -5.56
CA ALA A 35 14.37 3.35 -5.69
C ALA A 35 14.43 2.53 -4.38
N ASP A 36 15.53 2.63 -3.62
CA ASP A 36 15.69 1.99 -2.32
C ASP A 36 14.72 2.55 -1.27
N ASP A 37 14.52 3.88 -1.21
CA ASP A 37 13.58 4.50 -0.28
C ASP A 37 12.14 4.04 -0.54
N VAL A 38 11.80 3.84 -1.82
CA VAL A 38 10.48 3.33 -2.24
C VAL A 38 10.32 1.88 -1.84
N ARG A 39 11.35 1.07 -2.07
CA ARG A 39 11.37 -0.34 -1.70
C ARG A 39 11.16 -0.51 -0.19
N GLU A 40 11.90 0.22 0.63
CA GLU A 40 11.78 0.22 2.09
C GLU A 40 10.35 0.56 2.53
N LEU A 41 9.68 1.45 1.81
CA LEU A 41 8.30 1.84 2.09
C LEU A 41 7.31 0.69 1.81
N TYR A 42 7.47 -0.02 0.69
CA TYR A 42 6.66 -1.21 0.39
C TYR A 42 6.90 -2.33 1.43
N GLU A 43 8.16 -2.56 1.82
CA GLU A 43 8.51 -3.55 2.85
C GLU A 43 7.93 -3.17 4.23
N THR A 44 8.00 -1.90 4.61
CA THR A 44 7.39 -1.37 5.84
C THR A 44 5.87 -1.52 5.83
N ALA A 45 5.22 -1.26 4.69
CA ALA A 45 3.78 -1.43 4.55
C ALA A 45 3.36 -2.90 4.71
N LEU A 46 4.12 -3.86 4.17
CA LEU A 46 3.88 -5.29 4.39
C LEU A 46 4.03 -5.69 5.86
N LEU A 47 5.07 -5.19 6.53
CA LEU A 47 5.28 -5.45 7.95
C LEU A 47 4.12 -4.96 8.81
N LEU A 48 3.64 -3.72 8.57
CA LEU A 48 2.50 -3.16 9.29
C LEU A 48 1.21 -3.94 9.04
N LEU A 49 1.02 -4.38 7.79
CA LEU A 49 -0.13 -5.20 7.40
C LEU A 49 -0.15 -6.54 8.15
N GLU A 50 1.00 -7.21 8.25
CA GLU A 50 1.13 -8.47 9.00
C GLU A 50 0.89 -8.29 10.50
N GLN A 51 1.37 -7.20 11.09
CA GLN A 51 1.12 -6.88 12.51
C GLN A 51 -0.37 -6.65 12.78
N GLN A 52 -1.06 -5.89 11.93
CA GLN A 52 -2.48 -5.58 12.09
C GLN A 52 -3.40 -6.78 11.82
N GLN A 53 -2.99 -7.69 10.92
CA GLN A 53 -3.77 -8.90 10.64
C GLN A 53 -3.95 -9.79 11.88
N GLY A 54 -2.98 -9.79 12.80
CA GLY A 54 -3.07 -10.50 14.08
C GLY A 54 -4.13 -9.93 15.03
N GLU A 55 -4.49 -8.66 14.88
CA GLU A 55 -5.46 -7.96 15.75
C GLU A 55 -6.89 -8.05 15.23
N LEU A 56 -7.07 -8.27 13.92
CA LEU A 56 -8.37 -8.21 13.23
C LEU A 56 -8.65 -9.46 12.38
N PRO A 57 -8.83 -10.66 13.00
CA PRO A 57 -8.99 -11.92 12.28
C PRO A 57 -10.26 -11.99 11.40
N GLY A 58 -11.26 -11.14 11.66
CA GLY A 58 -12.49 -11.05 10.87
C GLY A 58 -12.35 -10.38 9.50
N GLU A 59 -11.21 -9.73 9.22
CA GLU A 59 -11.00 -8.94 8.00
C GLU A 59 -9.95 -9.54 7.05
N ARG A 60 -9.68 -10.84 7.16
CA ARG A 60 -8.66 -11.56 6.40
C ARG A 60 -8.64 -11.24 4.89
N ALA A 61 -9.81 -11.15 4.26
CA ALA A 61 -9.92 -10.84 2.83
C ALA A 61 -9.43 -9.42 2.48
N ALA A 62 -9.64 -8.44 3.37
CA ALA A 62 -9.14 -7.08 3.17
C ALA A 62 -7.61 -7.03 3.30
N PHE A 63 -7.04 -7.75 4.26
CA PHE A 63 -5.59 -7.91 4.40
C PHE A 63 -4.96 -8.60 3.20
N GLU A 64 -5.56 -9.68 2.69
CA GLU A 64 -5.09 -10.38 1.48
C GLU A 64 -5.14 -9.46 0.24
N ALA A 65 -6.20 -8.67 0.07
CA ALA A 65 -6.32 -7.71 -1.01
C ALA A 65 -5.28 -6.57 -0.91
N ALA A 66 -5.06 -6.04 0.29
CA ALA A 66 -4.05 -5.01 0.53
C ALA A 66 -2.63 -5.54 0.26
N ARG A 67 -2.32 -6.76 0.71
CA ARG A 67 -1.03 -7.44 0.46
C ARG A 67 -0.77 -7.57 -1.04
N ALA A 68 -1.75 -8.09 -1.79
CA ALA A 68 -1.62 -8.25 -3.24
C ALA A 68 -1.38 -6.92 -3.96
N ALA A 69 -2.04 -5.83 -3.53
CA ALA A 69 -1.84 -4.51 -4.12
C ALA A 69 -0.42 -3.96 -3.86
N ILE A 70 0.10 -4.14 -2.64
CA ILE A 70 1.45 -3.72 -2.24
C ILE A 70 2.51 -4.52 -3.03
N GLU A 71 2.38 -5.86 -3.08
CA GLU A 71 3.30 -6.74 -3.81
C GLU A 71 3.31 -6.43 -5.33
N GLN A 72 2.15 -6.17 -5.93
CA GLN A 72 2.08 -5.75 -7.34
C GLN A 72 2.77 -4.40 -7.60
N GLY A 73 2.66 -3.45 -6.67
CA GLY A 73 3.36 -2.17 -6.76
C GLY A 73 4.88 -2.34 -6.71
N LEU A 74 5.37 -3.18 -5.80
CA LEU A 74 6.78 -3.53 -5.67
C LEU A 74 7.32 -4.21 -6.95
N LEU A 75 6.59 -5.19 -7.49
CA LEU A 75 6.97 -5.88 -8.74
C LEU A 75 7.08 -4.92 -9.93
N ARG A 76 6.15 -3.97 -10.07
CA ARG A 76 6.20 -2.97 -11.15
C ARG A 76 7.41 -2.05 -11.02
N MET A 77 7.79 -1.69 -9.79
CA MET A 77 8.99 -0.88 -9.54
C MET A 77 10.26 -1.67 -9.90
N GLN A 78 10.35 -2.93 -9.49
CA GLN A 78 11.48 -3.80 -9.82
C GLN A 78 11.59 -4.07 -11.32
N ALA A 79 10.46 -4.25 -12.01
CA ALA A 79 10.42 -4.43 -13.45
C ALA A 79 10.80 -3.15 -14.23
N GLY A 80 10.54 -1.96 -13.67
CA GLY A 80 10.91 -0.68 -14.25
C GLY A 80 12.36 -0.24 -14.00
N GLY A 81 13.11 -0.95 -13.14
CA GLY A 81 14.51 -0.63 -12.80
C GLY A 81 15.57 -1.23 -13.73
N GLY A 82 15.16 -1.91 -14.82
CA GLY A 82 16.05 -2.64 -15.73
C GLY A 82 16.56 -1.87 -16.96
N GLU A 83 16.12 -0.64 -17.21
CA GLU A 83 16.50 0.13 -18.40
C GLU A 83 17.05 1.50 -18.04
N VAL A 84 18.32 1.54 -17.63
CA VAL A 84 19.21 2.67 -17.90
C VAL A 84 20.57 2.09 -18.31
N ARG A 85 20.77 1.99 -19.62
CA ARG A 85 22.10 1.94 -20.25
C ARG A 85 22.39 3.30 -20.87
#